data_AF-A0AAD6UAJ0-F1
#
_entry.id   AF-A0AAD6UAJ0-F1
#
_cell.length_a   1.000
_cell.length_b   1.000
_cell.length_c   1.000
_cell.angle_alpha   90.00
_cell.angle_beta   90.00
_cell.angle_gamma   90.00
#
_symmetry.space_group_name_H-M   'P 1'
#
loop_
_entity.id
_entity.type
_entity.pdbx_description
1 polymer ?
#
loop_
_entity_poly.entity_id
_entity_poly.type
_entity_poly.pdbx_seq_one_letter_code
_entity_poly.pdbx_strand_id
1 'polypeptide(L)'
;MSASIPRDVQDFLASYPHTPSDPALSANLRFYTNAARCRPDNLLIEEIHDQWHGDYEKLERRHGFIQWLFPIREHGMNYESQPLQAHEIAAMRADPRVLARLLASYALMLDFYGMRLVDAETGAVDRALPPRNYKARYANLVRASLFLSLFPSSLPLPLPLPLSILMLRGPR
;
A
#
# COMPACT_ATOMS: atom_id res chain seq x y z
N MET A 1 -8.90 -28.84 8.85
CA MET A 1 -8.63 -27.90 9.96
C MET A 1 -9.05 -26.52 9.50
N SER A 2 -10.01 -25.90 10.19
CA SER A 2 -10.36 -24.49 9.94
C SER A 2 -9.17 -23.66 10.39
N ALA A 3 -8.36 -23.17 9.46
CA ALA A 3 -7.32 -22.20 9.80
C ALA A 3 -8.03 -20.96 10.34
N SER A 4 -7.89 -20.70 11.65
CA SER A 4 -8.38 -19.45 12.24
C SER A 4 -7.66 -18.30 11.54
N ILE A 5 -8.41 -17.33 11.04
CA ILE A 5 -7.85 -16.11 10.44
C ILE A 5 -6.85 -15.50 11.45
N PRO A 6 -5.61 -15.17 11.06
CA PRO A 6 -4.64 -14.57 11.97
C PRO A 6 -5.16 -13.27 12.60
N ARG A 7 -4.72 -12.96 13.83
CA ARG A 7 -5.28 -11.86 14.64
C ARG A 7 -5.15 -10.50 13.96
N ASP A 8 -3.99 -10.20 13.41
CA ASP A 8 -3.70 -9.00 12.65
C ASP A 8 -4.58 -8.85 11.40
N VAL A 9 -4.95 -9.95 10.74
CA VAL A 9 -5.93 -9.92 9.64
C VAL A 9 -7.32 -9.59 10.18
N GLN A 10 -7.70 -10.12 11.33
CA GLN A 10 -8.96 -9.76 11.98
C GLN A 10 -8.97 -8.28 12.39
N ASP A 11 -7.89 -7.80 13.00
CA ASP A 11 -7.74 -6.42 13.42
C ASP A 11 -7.78 -5.48 12.21
N PHE A 12 -7.05 -5.81 11.13
CA PHE A 12 -7.11 -5.08 9.88
C PHE A 12 -8.53 -5.04 9.29
N LEU A 13 -9.21 -6.17 9.18
CA LEU A 13 -10.60 -6.24 8.69
C LEU A 13 -11.58 -5.48 9.59
N ALA A 14 -11.31 -5.43 10.89
CA ALA A 14 -12.08 -4.66 11.87
C ALA A 14 -11.65 -3.19 11.96
N SER A 15 -10.78 -2.70 11.07
CA SER A 15 -10.25 -1.32 11.08
C SER A 15 -9.51 -0.95 12.37
N TYR A 16 -8.87 -1.93 13.00
CA TYR A 16 -8.02 -1.81 14.18
C TYR A 16 -8.74 -1.17 15.39
N PRO A 17 -9.78 -1.83 15.94
CA PRO A 17 -10.67 -1.27 16.96
C PRO A 17 -9.98 -0.95 18.29
N HIS A 18 -8.80 -1.53 18.53
CA HIS A 18 -8.05 -1.38 19.79
C HIS A 18 -6.75 -0.58 19.63
N THR A 19 -6.51 0.02 18.47
CA THR A 19 -5.27 0.77 18.22
C THR A 19 -5.47 2.25 18.58
N PRO A 20 -4.81 2.76 19.63
CA PRO A 20 -4.89 4.17 20.00
C PRO A 20 -4.33 5.04 18.87
N SER A 21 -4.84 6.28 18.76
CA SER A 21 -4.32 7.27 17.81
C SER A 21 -3.64 8.40 18.56
N ASP A 22 -2.50 8.85 18.04
CA ASP A 22 -1.81 10.04 18.52
C ASP A 22 -2.12 11.22 17.58
N PRO A 23 -2.84 12.26 18.02
CA PRO A 23 -3.15 13.44 17.22
C PRO A 23 -1.94 14.28 16.81
N ALA A 24 -0.78 14.13 17.47
CA ALA A 24 0.43 14.88 17.14
C ALA A 24 1.16 14.30 15.91
N LEU A 25 0.86 13.06 15.54
CA LEU A 25 1.53 12.31 14.48
C LEU A 25 0.80 12.44 13.14
N SER A 26 1.46 12.99 12.12
CA SER A 26 0.84 13.30 10.81
C SER A 26 1.72 12.97 9.60
N ALA A 27 2.72 12.11 9.77
CA ALA A 27 3.71 11.83 8.71
C ALA A 27 3.08 11.27 7.42
N ASN A 28 2.10 10.36 7.52
CA ASN A 28 1.45 9.76 6.36
C ASN A 28 0.62 10.80 5.60
N LEU A 29 -0.17 11.59 6.32
CA LEU A 29 -0.95 12.67 5.71
C LEU A 29 -0.04 13.71 5.03
N ARG A 30 1.08 14.07 5.65
CA ARG A 30 2.07 14.99 5.06
C ARG A 30 2.73 14.40 3.81
N PHE A 31 3.04 13.12 3.81
CA PHE A 31 3.56 12.43 2.63
C PHE A 31 2.52 12.44 1.48
N TYR A 32 1.27 12.10 1.78
CA TYR A 32 0.18 12.06 0.81
C TYR A 32 -0.28 13.42 0.29
N THR A 33 -0.09 14.48 1.08
CA THR A 33 -0.28 15.87 0.64
C THR A 33 0.94 16.44 -0.08
N ASN A 34 1.96 15.61 -0.34
CA ASN A 34 3.21 15.97 -1.01
C ASN A 34 4.04 17.01 -0.23
N ALA A 35 3.82 17.12 1.08
CA ALA A 35 4.48 18.07 1.99
C ALA A 35 5.63 17.45 2.80
N ALA A 36 5.83 16.14 2.71
CA ALA A 36 6.94 15.43 3.32
C ALA A 36 7.47 14.35 2.37
N ARG A 37 8.77 14.07 2.50
CA ARG A 37 9.48 13.03 1.75
C ARG A 37 9.48 11.72 2.53
N CYS A 38 9.33 10.60 1.85
CA CYS A 38 9.48 9.28 2.44
C CYS A 38 10.93 9.05 2.88
N ARG A 39 11.12 8.12 3.81
CA ARG A 39 12.43 7.67 4.27
C ARG A 39 12.56 6.16 4.10
N PRO A 40 13.75 5.65 3.72
CA PRO A 40 15.03 6.36 3.58
C PRO A 40 15.23 7.08 2.23
N ASP A 41 14.41 6.79 1.21
CA ASP A 41 14.66 7.22 -0.17
C ASP A 41 14.61 8.74 -0.42
N ASN A 42 14.07 9.51 0.52
CA ASN A 42 13.98 10.97 0.47
C ASN A 42 13.22 11.47 -0.78
N LEU A 43 12.13 10.79 -1.15
CA LEU A 43 11.28 11.13 -2.29
C LEU A 43 9.89 11.58 -1.87
N LEU A 44 9.32 12.50 -2.62
CA LEU A 44 7.91 12.84 -2.59
C LEU A 44 7.08 11.72 -3.26
N ILE A 45 5.81 11.60 -2.90
CA ILE A 45 4.92 10.60 -3.47
C ILE A 45 4.81 10.73 -4.99
N GLU A 46 4.74 11.97 -5.50
CA GLU A 46 4.69 12.23 -6.94
C GLU A 46 6.00 11.89 -7.65
N GLU A 47 7.15 12.10 -7.00
CA GLU A 47 8.46 11.70 -7.54
C GLU A 47 8.57 10.17 -7.65
N ILE A 48 7.98 9.41 -6.71
CA ILE A 48 7.91 7.94 -6.78
C ILE A 48 7.05 7.52 -7.97
N HIS A 49 5.85 8.09 -8.10
CA HIS A 49 4.93 7.74 -9.19
C HIS A 49 5.52 8.02 -10.57
N ASP A 50 6.17 9.18 -10.73
CA ASP A 50 6.77 9.58 -12.01
C ASP A 50 8.01 8.76 -12.36
N GLN A 51 8.94 8.59 -11.41
CA GLN A 51 10.26 8.04 -11.72
C GLN A 51 10.32 6.51 -11.69
N TRP A 52 9.41 5.83 -10.98
CA TRP A 52 9.57 4.40 -10.67
C TRP A 52 8.56 3.51 -11.41
N HIS A 53 7.61 4.11 -12.12
CA HIS A 53 6.64 3.36 -12.92
C HIS A 53 7.35 2.55 -14.03
N GLY A 54 7.20 1.22 -13.99
CA GLY A 54 7.85 0.29 -14.91
C GLY A 54 9.32 -0.04 -14.60
N ASP A 55 9.95 0.58 -13.60
CA ASP A 55 11.31 0.27 -13.15
C ASP A 55 11.28 -0.78 -12.02
N TYR A 56 11.05 -2.03 -12.42
CA TYR A 56 10.84 -3.12 -11.47
C TYR A 56 12.08 -3.49 -10.65
N GLU A 57 13.28 -3.33 -11.23
CA GLU A 57 14.53 -3.59 -10.50
C GLU A 57 14.69 -2.59 -9.35
N LYS A 58 14.38 -1.32 -9.60
CA LYS A 58 14.43 -0.28 -8.57
C LYS A 58 13.41 -0.53 -7.46
N LEU A 59 12.18 -0.89 -7.83
CA LEU A 59 11.11 -1.22 -6.88
C LEU A 59 11.47 -2.42 -5.98
N GLU A 60 12.13 -3.44 -6.53
CA GLU A 60 12.57 -4.60 -5.76
C GLU A 60 13.70 -4.25 -4.78
N ARG A 61 14.67 -3.43 -5.21
CA ARG A 61 15.84 -3.06 -4.39
C ARG A 61 15.52 -2.07 -3.27
N ARG A 62 14.62 -1.10 -3.48
CA ARG A 62 14.40 0.06 -2.59
C ARG A 62 13.15 -0.02 -1.72
N HIS A 63 12.59 -1.20 -1.52
CA HIS A 63 11.31 -1.52 -0.86
C HIS A 63 10.90 -0.79 0.46
N GLY A 64 11.73 0.06 1.06
CA GLY A 64 11.34 0.93 2.18
C GLY A 64 10.18 1.90 1.87
N PHE A 65 9.94 2.23 0.60
CA PHE A 65 8.82 3.07 0.16
C PHE A 65 7.44 2.44 0.41
N ILE A 66 7.34 1.12 0.53
CA ILE A 66 6.06 0.39 0.53
C ILE A 66 5.18 0.83 1.69
N GLN A 67 5.74 0.99 2.89
CA GLN A 67 4.96 1.40 4.07
C GLN A 67 4.52 2.87 4.00
N TRP A 68 5.19 3.69 3.20
CA TRP A 68 4.71 5.04 2.89
C TRP A 68 3.57 5.04 1.89
N LEU A 69 3.63 4.17 0.87
CA LEU A 69 2.54 4.02 -0.10
C LEU A 69 1.33 3.27 0.48
N PHE A 70 1.53 2.34 1.40
CA PHE A 70 0.47 1.54 2.01
C PHE A 70 0.63 1.51 3.53
N PRO A 71 0.48 2.65 4.20
CA PRO A 71 0.63 2.71 5.65
C PRO A 71 -0.50 1.93 6.32
N ILE A 72 -0.15 1.18 7.37
CA ILE A 72 -1.08 0.41 8.20
C ILE A 72 -1.05 0.97 9.62
N ARG A 73 -2.03 0.62 10.46
CA ARG A 73 -2.10 1.10 11.86
C ARG A 73 -1.14 0.35 12.81
N GLU A 74 -0.16 -0.37 12.27
CA GLU A 74 0.85 -1.14 12.99
C GLU A 74 2.25 -0.76 12.51
N HIS A 75 3.28 -1.02 13.32
CA HIS A 75 4.66 -0.88 12.86
C HIS A 75 4.99 -1.99 11.88
N GLY A 76 5.44 -1.61 10.70
CA GLY A 76 6.04 -2.53 9.74
C GLY A 76 7.56 -2.63 9.90
N MET A 77 8.19 -3.24 8.90
CA MET A 77 9.65 -3.39 8.80
C MET A 77 10.44 -2.09 8.53
N ASN A 78 9.80 -1.02 8.07
CA ASN A 78 10.43 0.30 7.93
C ASN A 78 10.15 1.12 9.19
N TYR A 79 11.10 1.10 10.12
CA TYR A 79 11.03 1.87 11.38
C TYR A 79 11.01 3.39 11.18
N GLU A 80 11.37 3.89 10.00
CA GLU A 80 11.24 5.31 9.67
C GLU A 80 9.82 5.68 9.20
N SER A 81 8.97 4.68 8.93
CA SER A 81 7.56 4.90 8.64
C SER A 81 6.73 4.92 9.92
N GLN A 82 5.80 5.86 9.99
CA GLN A 82 4.91 6.03 11.13
C GLN A 82 3.64 5.19 10.91
N PRO A 83 3.15 4.44 11.92
CA PRO A 83 1.84 3.83 11.85
C PRO A 83 0.74 4.85 11.51
N LEU A 84 -0.22 4.42 10.71
CA LEU A 84 -1.33 5.24 10.23
C LEU A 84 -2.25 5.65 11.37
N GLN A 85 -2.54 6.94 11.47
CA GLN A 85 -3.40 7.49 12.51
C GLN A 85 -4.86 7.62 12.05
N ALA A 86 -5.81 7.64 13.00
CA ALA A 86 -7.24 7.61 12.67
C ALA A 86 -7.68 8.95 12.06
N HIS A 87 -7.12 10.05 12.57
CA HIS A 87 -7.34 11.38 12.02
C HIS A 87 -6.71 11.55 10.62
N GLU A 88 -5.57 10.89 10.34
CA GLU A 88 -4.98 10.86 9.00
C GLU A 88 -5.93 10.17 8.03
N ILE A 89 -6.48 9.00 8.38
CA ILE A 89 -7.46 8.29 7.52
C ILE A 89 -8.64 9.19 7.17
N ALA A 90 -9.23 9.87 8.18
CA ALA A 90 -10.35 10.77 7.96
C ALA A 90 -9.99 11.92 7.01
N ALA A 91 -8.83 12.55 7.21
CA ALA A 91 -8.36 13.65 6.37
C ALA A 91 -8.03 13.20 4.94
N MET A 92 -7.35 12.06 4.79
CA MET A 92 -6.99 11.48 3.49
C MET A 92 -8.24 11.11 2.68
N ARG A 93 -9.29 10.60 3.33
CA ARG A 93 -10.58 10.27 2.68
C ARG A 93 -11.35 11.51 2.23
N ALA A 94 -11.20 12.62 2.95
CA ALA A 94 -11.87 13.87 2.62
C ALA A 94 -11.20 14.64 1.47
N ASP A 95 -9.96 14.31 1.10
CA ASP A 95 -9.19 15.01 0.07
C ASP A 95 -9.10 14.18 -1.25
N PRO A 96 -9.80 14.60 -2.32
CA PRO A 96 -9.74 13.92 -3.62
C PRO A 96 -8.33 13.84 -4.22
N ARG A 97 -7.44 14.80 -3.93
CA ARG A 97 -6.05 14.78 -4.43
C ARG A 97 -5.24 13.68 -3.76
N VAL A 98 -5.46 13.49 -2.46
CA VAL A 98 -4.84 12.40 -1.71
C VAL A 98 -5.35 11.05 -2.21
N LEU A 99 -6.67 10.92 -2.44
CA LEU A 99 -7.25 9.71 -3.02
C LEU A 99 -6.70 9.39 -4.42
N ALA A 100 -6.49 10.40 -5.28
CA ALA A 100 -5.87 10.22 -6.59
C ALA A 100 -4.42 9.69 -6.47
N ARG A 101 -3.64 10.18 -5.50
CA ARG A 101 -2.29 9.67 -5.24
C ARG A 101 -2.29 8.25 -4.69
N LEU A 102 -3.25 7.90 -3.83
CA LEU A 102 -3.43 6.52 -3.37
C LEU A 102 -3.73 5.57 -4.54
N LEU A 103 -4.62 5.99 -5.45
CA LEU A 103 -4.92 5.24 -6.68
C LEU A 103 -3.68 5.07 -7.57
N ALA A 104 -2.87 6.11 -7.72
CA ALA A 104 -1.61 6.04 -8.46
C ALA A 104 -0.60 5.07 -7.80
N SER A 105 -0.47 5.10 -6.47
CA SER A 105 0.34 4.12 -5.71
C SER A 105 -0.14 2.69 -5.95
N TYR A 106 -1.45 2.48 -5.91
CA TYR A 106 -2.07 1.18 -6.14
C TYR A 106 -1.81 0.67 -7.57
N ALA A 107 -2.00 1.52 -8.57
CA ALA A 107 -1.71 1.20 -9.97
C ALA A 107 -0.22 0.87 -10.19
N LEU A 108 0.70 1.61 -9.56
CA LEU A 108 2.14 1.34 -9.61
C LEU A 108 2.47 -0.04 -9.05
N MET A 109 1.89 -0.42 -7.91
CA MET A 109 2.10 -1.75 -7.35
C MET A 109 1.46 -2.86 -8.18
N LEU A 110 0.28 -2.61 -8.75
CA LEU A 110 -0.35 -3.54 -9.66
C LEU A 110 0.54 -3.83 -10.88
N ASP A 111 1.07 -2.79 -11.53
CA ASP A 111 1.98 -2.94 -12.67
C ASP A 111 3.24 -3.72 -12.26
N PHE A 112 3.80 -3.43 -11.08
CA PHE A 112 4.89 -4.20 -10.51
C PHE A 112 4.55 -5.68 -10.35
N TYR A 113 3.33 -6.05 -9.96
CA TYR A 113 2.93 -7.46 -9.88
C TYR A 113 2.49 -8.07 -11.21
N GLY A 114 2.47 -7.31 -12.31
CA GLY A 114 1.97 -7.78 -13.60
C GLY A 114 0.45 -7.80 -13.69
N MET A 115 -0.22 -6.94 -12.94
CA MET A 115 -1.66 -6.68 -12.97
C MET A 115 -1.94 -5.23 -13.41
N ARG A 116 -3.20 -4.92 -13.68
CA ARG A 116 -3.68 -3.56 -13.94
C ARG A 116 -5.00 -3.31 -13.21
N LEU A 117 -5.22 -2.06 -12.83
CA LEU A 117 -6.52 -1.61 -12.33
C LEU A 117 -7.49 -1.49 -13.50
N VAL A 118 -8.64 -2.16 -13.40
CA VAL A 118 -9.72 -2.08 -14.39
C VAL A 118 -10.77 -1.07 -13.94
N ASP A 119 -11.04 -1.03 -12.63
CA ASP A 119 -12.08 -0.20 -12.06
C ASP A 119 -11.62 0.35 -10.70
N ALA A 120 -11.55 1.67 -10.60
CA ALA A 120 -11.03 2.36 -9.43
C ALA A 120 -12.01 2.37 -8.24
N GLU A 121 -13.32 2.27 -8.49
CA GLU A 121 -14.36 2.32 -7.47
C GLU A 121 -14.50 0.99 -6.75
N THR A 122 -14.55 -0.10 -7.53
CA THR A 122 -14.65 -1.47 -7.06
C THR A 122 -13.30 -2.04 -6.63
N GLY A 123 -12.20 -1.52 -7.21
CA GLY A 123 -10.87 -2.10 -7.08
C GLY A 123 -10.68 -3.36 -7.93
N ALA A 124 -11.48 -3.56 -8.99
CA ALA A 124 -11.33 -4.71 -9.86
C ALA A 124 -10.00 -4.65 -10.64
N VAL A 125 -9.31 -5.79 -10.72
CA VAL A 125 -8.00 -5.92 -11.35
C VAL A 125 -8.00 -7.01 -12.42
N ASP A 126 -7.12 -6.86 -13.40
CA ASP A 126 -6.91 -7.83 -14.47
C ASP A 126 -5.39 -8.01 -14.69
N ARG A 127 -5.00 -8.98 -15.52
CA ARG A 127 -3.61 -9.17 -15.93
C ARG A 127 -3.12 -7.94 -16.69
N ALA A 128 -1.84 -7.60 -16.50
CA ALA A 128 -1.19 -6.59 -17.31
C ALA A 128 -1.21 -7.01 -18.79
N LEU A 129 -1.50 -6.05 -19.67
CA LEU A 129 -1.55 -6.24 -21.11
C LEU A 129 -0.15 -6.10 -21.73
N PRO A 130 0.09 -6.67 -22.94
CA PRO A 130 1.31 -6.41 -23.70
C PRO A 130 1.57 -4.89 -23.85
N PRO A 131 2.84 -4.44 -23.82
CA PRO A 131 4.07 -5.24 -23.85
C PRO A 131 4.49 -5.80 -22.47
N ARG A 132 3.73 -5.57 -21.39
CA ARG A 132 4.06 -6.13 -20.07
C ARG A 132 3.85 -7.65 -20.05
N ASN A 133 4.77 -8.36 -19.41
CA ASN A 133 4.74 -9.82 -19.30
C ASN A 133 4.26 -10.25 -17.91
N TYR A 134 2.93 -10.36 -17.73
CA TYR A 134 2.32 -10.78 -16.47
C TYR A 134 2.84 -12.15 -15.99
N LYS A 135 3.12 -13.09 -16.90
CA LYS A 135 3.58 -14.45 -16.55
C LYS A 135 4.93 -14.39 -15.83
N ALA A 136 5.87 -13.60 -16.35
CA ALA A 136 7.16 -13.41 -15.72
C ALA A 136 7.03 -12.74 -14.34
N ARG A 137 6.16 -11.73 -14.20
CA ARG A 137 5.91 -11.08 -12.92
C ARG A 137 5.27 -12.01 -11.89
N TYR A 138 4.34 -12.87 -12.31
CA TYR A 138 3.73 -13.87 -11.44
C TYR A 138 4.74 -14.92 -11.00
N ALA A 139 5.60 -15.39 -11.92
CA ALA A 139 6.69 -16.30 -11.57
C ALA A 139 7.67 -15.66 -10.57
N ASN A 140 7.98 -14.37 -10.72
CA ASN A 140 8.77 -13.62 -9.76
C ASN A 140 8.06 -13.51 -8.41
N LEU A 141 6.76 -13.22 -8.37
CA LEU A 141 6.00 -13.15 -7.12
C LEU A 141 6.00 -14.49 -6.35
N VAL A 142 5.94 -15.61 -7.07
CA VAL A 142 5.99 -16.95 -6.46
C VAL A 142 7.41 -17.32 -5.99
N ARG A 143 8.45 -16.89 -6.71
CA ARG A 143 9.86 -17.19 -6.38
C ARG A 143 10.45 -16.26 -5.33
N ALA A 144 10.11 -14.98 -5.40
CA ALA A 144 10.65 -13.93 -4.54
C ALA A 144 9.90 -13.92 -3.21
N SER A 145 10.42 -14.71 -2.26
CA SER A 145 10.04 -14.64 -0.85
C SER A 145 10.44 -13.32 -0.17
N LEU A 146 11.25 -12.48 -0.82
CA LEU A 146 11.79 -11.24 -0.24
C LEU A 146 10.73 -10.14 -0.01
N PHE A 147 9.72 -10.04 -0.88
CA PHE A 147 8.67 -9.03 -0.72
C PHE A 147 7.65 -9.44 0.36
N LEU A 148 7.50 -10.76 0.56
CA LEU A 148 6.62 -11.36 1.57
C LEU A 148 7.14 -11.12 3.00
N SER A 149 8.45 -10.99 3.20
CA SER A 149 9.05 -10.78 4.52
C SER A 149 8.97 -9.33 5.04
N LEU A 150 8.47 -8.39 4.23
CA LEU A 150 8.35 -6.97 4.61
C LEU A 150 7.04 -6.61 5.31
N PHE A 151 6.13 -7.57 5.35
CA PHE A 151 4.88 -7.53 6.09
C PHE A 151 4.96 -8.57 7.21
N PRO A 152 4.31 -8.34 8.36
CA PRO A 152 4.17 -9.38 9.37
C PRO A 152 3.66 -10.66 8.69
N SER A 153 4.20 -11.82 9.08
CA SER A 153 3.93 -13.15 8.48
C SER A 153 2.45 -13.54 8.37
N SER A 154 1.60 -12.73 8.99
CA SER A 154 0.20 -12.97 9.26
C SER A 154 -0.71 -12.05 8.41
N LEU A 155 -0.21 -10.93 7.88
CA LEU A 155 -0.98 -10.05 7.01
C LEU A 155 -1.02 -10.67 5.61
N PRO A 156 -2.19 -10.70 4.93
CA PRO A 156 -2.22 -11.10 3.53
C PRO A 156 -1.20 -10.26 2.79
N LEU A 157 -0.53 -10.87 1.80
CA LEU A 157 0.37 -10.19 0.89
C LEU A 157 -0.10 -8.74 0.62
N PRO A 158 0.81 -7.84 0.25
CA PRO A 158 0.47 -6.68 -0.57
C PRO A 158 0.00 -7.12 -1.96
N LEU A 159 -0.74 -8.23 -2.05
CA LEU A 159 -1.76 -8.40 -3.05
C LEU A 159 -2.57 -7.12 -3.02
N PRO A 160 -2.98 -6.64 -4.18
CA PRO A 160 -3.77 -5.44 -4.30
C PRO A 160 -5.09 -5.64 -3.56
N LEU A 161 -5.10 -5.41 -2.25
CA LEU A 161 -6.30 -5.47 -1.44
C LEU A 161 -7.24 -4.42 -2.06
N PRO A 162 -8.51 -4.75 -2.26
CA PRO A 162 -9.45 -3.82 -2.88
C PRO A 162 -9.34 -2.45 -2.22
N LEU A 163 -9.32 -1.38 -3.00
CA LEU A 163 -9.27 0.00 -2.48
C LEU A 163 -10.37 0.26 -1.42
N SER A 164 -11.46 -0.49 -1.54
CA SER A 164 -12.58 -0.57 -0.59
C SER A 164 -12.18 -1.03 0.81
N ILE A 165 -11.13 -1.83 0.97
CA ILE A 165 -10.58 -2.26 2.26
C ILE A 165 -9.61 -1.21 2.83
N LEU A 166 -8.76 -0.60 1.99
CA LEU A 166 -7.73 0.31 2.49
C LEU A 166 -8.30 1.69 2.87
N MET A 167 -9.18 2.27 2.06
CA MET A 167 -9.59 3.68 2.24
C MET A 167 -10.99 4.05 1.69
N LEU A 168 -11.72 3.19 0.98
CA LEU A 168 -12.94 3.61 0.27
C LEU A 168 -14.29 3.10 0.79
N ARG A 169 -14.37 2.13 1.72
CA ARG A 169 -15.65 1.86 2.40
C ARG A 169 -15.76 2.71 3.66
N GLY A 170 -16.70 3.65 3.66
CA GLY A 170 -17.25 4.24 4.88
C GLY A 170 -18.14 3.23 5.61
N PRO A 171 -18.49 3.49 6.88
CA PRO A 171 -19.52 2.70 7.57
C PRO A 171 -20.82 2.83 6.77
N ARG A 172 -21.54 1.72 6.61
CA ARG A 172 -22.96 1.78 6.25
C ARG A 172 -23.75 2.24 7.47
#